data_AF-A0A2T7PX69-F1
#
_entry.id   AF-A0A2T7PX69-F1
#
_cell.length_a   1.000
_cell.length_b   1.000
_cell.length_c   1.000
_cell.angle_alpha   90.00
_cell.angle_beta   90.00
_cell.angle_gamma   90.00
#
_symmetry.space_group_name_H-M   'P 1'
#
loop_
_entity.id
_entity.type
_entity.pdbx_description
1 polymer ?
#
loop_
_entity_poly.entity_id
_entity_poly.type
_entity_poly.pdbx_seq_one_letter_code
_entity_poly.pdbx_strand_id
1 'polypeptide(L)'
;MRSSASRRRGSKRSDQKASEQRQLLASLTNQIVALKEIRLQEEEGAPFTAIREASLLKGLRHANIVTLHDIIHTKETLTFVFEYVHTDLSQYLERHPGGLNAFNVKLFLYQLLRGLGYCHERRILHRDLKPQNLLISEVGELKLADFGLARAKSIPSHTYSHEVVTLWYRPPDILLGSTQYSTSLDMWGVGCIFTEMISGQATFPGMKDAYDQLDKIFKVLGTPEEQTWEGVTRFPHYNRTSSIFNIPGLKLLPEEDEMVSSSSHRASGRSGIRTTLKV
;
A
#
# COMPACT_ATOMS: atom_id res chain seq x y z
N MET A 1 -61.00 4.63 26.02
CA MET A 1 -60.13 3.46 26.30
C MET A 1 -59.96 2.65 25.01
N ARG A 2 -58.72 2.20 24.75
CA ARG A 2 -58.23 1.46 23.57
C ARG A 2 -57.90 2.31 22.33
N SER A 3 -56.65 2.78 22.28
CA SER A 3 -55.93 3.11 21.05
C SER A 3 -54.83 2.07 20.88
N SER A 4 -54.94 1.27 19.83
CA SER A 4 -54.01 0.23 19.41
C SER A 4 -52.89 0.85 18.57
N ALA A 5 -51.74 1.11 19.21
CA ALA A 5 -50.52 1.52 18.53
C ALA A 5 -49.86 0.32 17.84
N SER A 6 -50.01 0.25 16.52
CA SER A 6 -49.26 -0.66 15.66
C SER A 6 -47.77 -0.29 15.70
N ARG A 7 -46.98 -1.19 16.28
CA ARG A 7 -45.53 -1.09 16.48
C ARG A 7 -44.85 -1.28 15.12
N ARG A 8 -44.54 -0.19 14.42
CA ARG A 8 -43.65 -0.21 13.25
C ARG A 8 -42.30 -0.79 13.68
N ARG A 9 -41.98 -2.00 13.21
CA ARG A 9 -40.64 -2.57 13.24
C ARG A 9 -39.74 -1.69 12.37
N GLY A 10 -39.00 -0.81 13.03
CA GLY A 10 -37.86 -0.13 12.41
C GLY A 10 -36.83 -1.18 12.02
N SER A 11 -36.58 -1.27 10.72
CA SER A 11 -35.48 -2.01 10.10
C SER A 11 -34.18 -1.70 10.84
N LYS A 12 -33.50 -2.75 11.33
CA LYS A 12 -32.17 -2.68 11.93
C LYS A 12 -31.23 -2.06 10.89
N ARG A 13 -30.84 -0.80 11.12
CA ARG A 13 -29.72 -0.19 10.41
C ARG A 13 -28.47 -1.02 10.70
N SER A 14 -27.77 -1.34 9.63
CA SER A 14 -26.46 -1.97 9.56
C SER A 14 -25.43 -1.15 10.35
N ASP A 15 -25.19 -1.52 11.60
CA ASP A 15 -24.03 -1.06 12.37
C ASP A 15 -22.79 -1.85 11.93
N GLN A 16 -22.29 -1.53 10.74
CA GLN A 16 -20.99 -2.00 10.26
C GLN A 16 -19.91 -1.07 10.82
N LYS A 17 -19.00 -1.63 11.63
CA LYS A 17 -17.91 -0.94 12.35
C LYS A 17 -17.00 -0.15 11.40
N ALA A 18 -17.13 1.17 11.40
CA ALA A 18 -16.08 2.06 10.92
C ALA A 18 -14.95 2.08 11.97
N SER A 19 -13.71 1.85 11.54
CA SER A 19 -12.54 2.24 12.34
C SER A 19 -12.50 3.76 12.35
N GLU A 20 -12.81 4.37 13.50
CA GLU A 20 -12.78 5.82 13.63
C GLU A 20 -11.36 6.24 14.02
N GLN A 21 -10.68 6.97 13.13
CA GLN A 21 -9.43 7.64 13.48
C GLN A 21 -9.77 8.96 14.18
N ARG A 22 -9.26 9.14 15.41
CA ARG A 22 -9.43 10.38 16.17
C ARG A 22 -8.07 10.95 16.56
N GLN A 23 -7.92 12.26 16.48
CA GLN A 23 -6.75 12.97 16.98
C GLN A 23 -7.02 13.40 18.42
N LEU A 24 -6.09 13.12 19.34
CA LEU A 24 -6.18 13.57 20.73
C LEU A 24 -4.85 14.15 21.21
N LEU A 25 -4.91 15.12 22.13
CA LEU A 25 -3.76 15.57 22.89
C LEU A 25 -3.52 14.60 24.05
N ALA A 26 -2.35 13.98 24.09
CA ALA A 26 -1.90 13.20 25.25
C ALA A 26 -1.64 14.17 26.42
N SER A 27 -2.50 14.13 27.43
CA SER A 27 -2.55 15.11 28.53
C SER A 27 -1.27 15.22 29.36
N LEU A 28 -0.47 14.14 29.41
CA LEU A 28 0.76 14.08 30.21
C LEU A 28 2.00 14.60 29.48
N THR A 29 2.02 14.55 28.14
CA THR A 29 3.18 14.94 27.32
C THR A 29 2.92 16.17 26.45
N ASN A 30 1.67 16.64 26.38
CA ASN A 30 1.21 17.67 25.46
C ASN A 30 1.52 17.35 23.98
N GLN A 31 1.70 16.08 23.65
CA GLN A 31 1.92 15.60 22.29
C GLN A 31 0.60 15.17 21.66
N ILE A 32 0.40 15.54 20.38
CA ILE A 32 -0.74 15.05 19.60
C ILE A 32 -0.46 13.61 19.19
N VAL A 33 -1.45 12.75 19.39
CA VAL A 33 -1.42 11.33 18.99
C VAL A 33 -2.60 11.00 18.10
N ALA A 34 -2.42 10.00 17.24
CA ALA A 34 -3.49 9.43 16.44
C ALA A 34 -4.01 8.16 17.11
N LEU A 35 -5.31 8.10 17.36
CA LEU A 35 -5.96 6.92 17.93
C LEU A 35 -6.73 6.16 16.86
N LYS A 36 -6.48 4.85 16.78
CA LYS A 36 -7.26 3.92 15.96
C LYS A 36 -7.97 2.94 16.90
N GLU A 37 -9.28 3.10 17.02
CA GLU A 37 -10.12 2.26 17.89
C GLU A 37 -10.76 1.13 17.08
N ILE A 38 -10.61 -0.10 17.58
CA ILE A 38 -11.28 -1.29 17.06
C ILE A 38 -12.25 -1.80 18.12
N ARG A 39 -13.55 -1.78 17.84
CA ARG A 39 -14.55 -2.40 18.72
C ARG A 39 -14.42 -3.92 18.68
N LEU A 40 -14.40 -4.55 19.83
CA LEU A 40 -14.42 -6.00 20.00
C LEU A 40 -15.85 -6.52 19.88
N GLN A 41 -16.02 -7.82 19.60
CA GLN A 41 -17.33 -8.47 19.67
C GLN A 41 -17.41 -9.22 21.02
N GLU A 42 -18.54 -9.09 21.72
CA GLU A 42 -18.70 -9.59 23.09
C GLU A 42 -18.49 -11.11 23.24
N GLU A 43 -18.77 -11.90 22.18
CA GLU A 43 -18.65 -13.36 22.23
C GLU A 43 -17.26 -13.91 21.87
N GLU A 44 -16.44 -13.18 21.10
CA GLU A 44 -15.11 -13.67 20.63
C GLU A 44 -13.92 -13.01 21.35
N GLY A 45 -14.14 -11.91 22.08
CA GLY A 45 -13.04 -11.09 22.60
C GLY A 45 -12.17 -10.50 21.48
N ALA A 46 -10.96 -10.05 21.80
CA ALA A 46 -9.98 -9.67 20.77
C ALA A 46 -9.36 -10.95 20.18
N PRO A 47 -9.36 -11.15 18.85
CA PRO A 47 -8.71 -12.30 18.25
C PRO A 47 -7.23 -12.33 18.67
N PHE A 48 -6.75 -13.47 19.18
CA PHE A 48 -5.36 -13.64 19.59
C PHE A 48 -4.37 -13.30 18.47
N THR A 49 -4.80 -13.49 17.22
CA THR A 49 -4.10 -13.06 16.00
C THR A 49 -3.94 -11.54 15.91
N ALA A 50 -4.98 -10.76 16.23
CA ALA A 50 -4.93 -9.30 16.21
C ALA A 50 -4.01 -8.74 17.29
N ILE A 51 -4.01 -9.33 18.50
CA ILE A 51 -3.09 -8.94 19.58
C ILE A 51 -1.63 -9.30 19.22
N ARG A 52 -1.41 -10.48 18.61
CA ARG A 52 -0.08 -10.93 18.19
C ARG A 52 0.48 -10.07 17.06
N GLU A 53 -0.32 -9.72 16.07
CA GLU A 53 0.05 -8.80 14.99
C GLU A 53 0.29 -7.37 15.51
N ALA A 54 -0.54 -6.90 16.44
CA ALA A 54 -0.33 -5.62 17.13
C ALA A 54 0.99 -5.58 17.91
N SER A 55 1.35 -6.68 18.58
CA SER A 55 2.60 -6.81 19.32
C SER A 55 3.83 -6.81 18.40
N LEU A 56 3.72 -7.35 17.17
CA LEU A 56 4.77 -7.26 16.16
C LEU A 56 5.02 -5.81 15.74
N LEU A 57 3.97 -4.99 15.60
CA LEU A 57 4.12 -3.58 15.27
C LEU A 57 4.82 -2.77 16.36
N LYS A 58 4.64 -3.13 17.64
CA LYS A 58 5.31 -2.44 18.76
C LYS A 58 6.85 -2.54 18.68
N GLY A 59 7.36 -3.55 17.97
CA GLY A 59 8.79 -3.72 17.68
C GLY A 59 9.31 -2.98 16.45
N LEU A 60 8.44 -2.36 15.64
CA LEU A 60 8.88 -1.62 14.45
C LEU A 60 9.25 -0.20 14.84
N ARG A 61 10.55 0.10 14.74
CA ARG A 61 11.10 1.43 14.98
C ARG A 61 11.99 1.81 13.80
N HIS A 62 11.47 2.66 12.94
CA HIS A 62 12.17 3.12 11.75
C HIS A 62 11.65 4.51 11.37
N ALA A 63 12.51 5.38 10.83
CA ALA A 63 12.13 6.76 10.50
C ALA A 63 10.96 6.85 9.51
N ASN A 64 10.86 5.89 8.58
CA ASN A 64 9.82 5.82 7.55
C ASN A 64 8.68 4.85 7.89
N ILE A 65 8.45 4.58 9.18
CA ILE A 65 7.33 3.78 9.69
C ILE A 65 6.65 4.57 10.80
N VAL A 66 5.32 4.62 10.80
CA VAL A 66 4.56 5.23 11.89
C VAL A 66 4.76 4.42 13.17
N THR A 67 5.18 5.13 14.21
CA THR A 67 5.47 4.58 15.53
C THR A 67 4.17 4.28 16.27
N LEU A 68 3.99 3.02 16.67
CA LEU A 68 2.98 2.62 17.66
C LEU A 68 3.53 2.88 19.06
N HIS A 69 2.99 3.89 19.75
CA HIS A 69 3.38 4.22 21.12
C HIS A 69 2.82 3.22 22.12
N ASP A 70 1.52 2.92 22.03
CA ASP A 70 0.89 1.98 22.96
C ASP A 70 -0.37 1.31 22.41
N ILE A 71 -0.82 0.27 23.11
CA ILE A 71 -2.07 -0.45 22.83
C ILE A 71 -2.89 -0.48 24.11
N ILE A 72 -4.05 0.15 24.09
CA ILE A 72 -4.98 0.18 25.22
C ILE A 72 -6.08 -0.85 24.94
N HIS A 73 -6.20 -1.83 25.81
CA HIS A 73 -7.21 -2.87 25.71
C HIS A 73 -8.28 -2.69 26.80
N THR A 74 -9.53 -2.57 26.38
CA THR A 74 -10.71 -2.62 27.25
C THR A 74 -11.58 -3.82 26.89
N LYS A 75 -12.64 -4.08 27.66
CA LYS A 75 -13.60 -5.16 27.33
C LYS A 75 -14.26 -4.97 25.96
N GLU A 76 -14.46 -3.72 25.56
CA GLU A 76 -15.26 -3.36 24.38
C GLU A 76 -14.38 -2.91 23.21
N THR A 77 -13.13 -2.51 23.47
CA THR A 77 -12.27 -1.86 22.47
C THR A 77 -10.81 -2.28 22.57
N LEU A 78 -10.14 -2.24 21.43
CA LEU A 78 -8.69 -2.28 21.30
C LEU A 78 -8.25 -0.99 20.59
N THR A 79 -7.58 -0.11 21.33
CA THR A 79 -7.19 1.21 20.85
C THR A 79 -5.68 1.27 20.66
N PHE A 80 -5.26 1.59 19.43
CA PHE A 80 -3.87 1.76 19.07
C PHE A 80 -3.51 3.24 19.13
N VAL A 81 -2.43 3.57 19.84
CA VAL A 81 -1.94 4.94 20.02
C VAL A 81 -0.71 5.13 19.12
N PHE A 82 -0.86 5.84 18.01
CA PHE A 82 0.21 6.10 17.06
C PHE A 82 0.76 7.53 17.18
N GLU A 83 1.98 7.73 16.68
CA GLU A 83 2.47 9.09 16.41
C GLU A 83 1.51 9.79 15.44
N TYR A 84 1.29 11.09 15.65
CA TYR A 84 0.50 11.89 14.73
C TYR A 84 1.34 12.38 13.55
N VAL A 85 0.80 12.23 12.34
CA VAL A 85 1.40 12.72 11.09
C VAL A 85 0.33 13.51 10.33
N HIS A 86 0.72 14.61 9.70
CA HIS A 86 -0.18 15.74 9.38
C HIS A 86 -1.14 15.49 8.22
N THR A 87 -0.68 14.76 7.21
CA THR A 87 -1.47 14.45 6.01
C THR A 87 -1.03 13.11 5.44
N ASP A 88 -1.78 12.60 4.47
CA ASP A 88 -1.42 11.43 3.69
C ASP A 88 -1.10 11.81 2.23
N LEU A 89 -0.44 10.91 1.50
CA LEU A 89 -0.03 11.16 0.12
C LEU A 89 -1.23 11.36 -0.80
N SER A 90 -2.39 10.75 -0.53
CA SER A 90 -3.60 10.95 -1.33
C SER A 90 -4.05 12.41 -1.26
N GLN A 91 -4.21 12.94 -0.04
CA GLN A 91 -4.56 14.35 0.18
C GLN A 91 -3.50 15.30 -0.37
N TYR A 92 -2.23 14.91 -0.31
CA TYR A 92 -1.14 15.70 -0.88
C TYR A 92 -1.22 15.75 -2.42
N LEU A 93 -1.55 14.64 -3.09
CA LEU A 93 -1.68 14.54 -4.54
C LEU A 93 -2.92 15.28 -5.08
N GLU A 94 -4.01 15.39 -4.32
CA GLU A 94 -5.18 16.20 -4.71
C GLU A 94 -4.82 17.66 -5.01
N ARG A 95 -3.76 18.18 -4.37
CA ARG A 95 -3.24 19.54 -4.58
C ARG A 95 -2.28 19.63 -5.77
N HIS A 96 -1.94 18.51 -6.38
CA HIS A 96 -0.94 18.38 -7.46
C HIS A 96 -1.48 17.52 -8.62
N PRO A 97 -2.54 17.98 -9.32
CA PRO A 97 -3.23 17.17 -10.34
C PRO A 97 -2.38 16.81 -11.56
N GLY A 98 -1.24 17.50 -11.77
CA GLY A 98 -0.25 17.21 -12.82
C GLY A 98 0.99 16.46 -12.33
N GLY A 99 0.94 15.93 -11.11
CA GLY A 99 2.05 15.23 -10.46
C GLY A 99 2.94 16.13 -9.61
N LEU A 100 3.82 15.48 -8.87
CA LEU A 100 4.77 16.11 -7.97
C LEU A 100 6.05 16.52 -8.73
N ASN A 101 6.79 17.48 -8.16
CA ASN A 101 8.13 17.77 -8.64
C ASN A 101 9.02 16.51 -8.56
N ALA A 102 9.82 16.25 -9.60
CA ALA A 102 10.67 15.07 -9.71
C ALA A 102 11.60 14.84 -8.50
N PHE A 103 12.05 15.92 -7.84
CA PHE A 103 12.81 15.82 -6.60
C PHE A 103 11.99 15.18 -5.47
N ASN A 104 10.76 15.65 -5.25
CA ASN A 104 9.86 15.11 -4.25
C ASN A 104 9.45 13.67 -4.58
N VAL A 105 9.20 13.36 -5.87
CA VAL A 105 8.94 11.98 -6.30
C VAL A 105 10.09 11.06 -5.89
N LYS A 106 11.34 11.44 -6.20
CA LYS A 106 12.53 10.66 -5.86
C LYS A 106 12.69 10.51 -4.35
N LEU A 107 12.48 11.60 -3.61
CA LEU A 107 12.62 11.61 -2.16
C LEU A 107 11.57 10.72 -1.48
N PHE A 108 10.30 10.81 -1.88
CA PHE A 108 9.22 9.98 -1.34
C PHE A 108 9.38 8.51 -1.73
N LEU A 109 9.77 8.22 -2.98
CA LEU A 109 10.05 6.86 -3.41
C LEU A 109 11.21 6.24 -2.61
N TYR A 110 12.28 6.98 -2.37
CA TYR A 110 13.40 6.53 -1.54
C TYR A 110 12.94 6.21 -0.10
N GLN A 111 12.19 7.11 0.53
CA GLN A 111 11.69 6.93 1.89
C GLN A 111 10.72 5.74 2.00
N LEU A 112 9.84 5.57 1.01
CA LEU A 112 8.92 4.43 0.88
C LEU A 112 9.70 3.11 0.81
N LEU A 113 10.65 3.00 -0.12
CA LEU A 113 11.46 1.80 -0.29
C LEU A 113 12.32 1.50 0.94
N ARG A 114 12.88 2.52 1.60
CA ARG A 114 13.66 2.36 2.83
C ARG A 114 12.80 1.81 3.98
N GLY A 115 11.59 2.34 4.17
CA GLY A 115 10.65 1.82 5.18
C GLY A 115 10.18 0.40 4.87
N LEU A 116 9.91 0.11 3.60
CA LEU A 116 9.44 -1.19 3.17
C LEU A 116 10.54 -2.27 3.28
N GLY A 117 11.78 -1.92 2.91
CA GLY A 117 12.95 -2.78 3.07
C GLY A 117 13.16 -3.21 4.53
N TYR A 118 13.04 -2.27 5.47
CA TYR A 118 13.09 -2.57 6.90
C TYR A 118 12.04 -3.62 7.33
N CYS A 119 10.82 -3.54 6.78
CA CYS A 119 9.75 -4.51 7.07
C CYS A 119 10.01 -5.86 6.41
N HIS A 120 10.42 -5.87 5.14
CA HIS A 120 10.67 -7.09 4.37
C HIS A 120 11.82 -7.91 4.96
N GLU A 121 12.89 -7.27 5.44
CA GLU A 121 13.98 -7.93 6.18
C GLU A 121 13.49 -8.67 7.43
N ARG A 122 12.40 -8.18 8.04
CA ARG A 122 11.75 -8.77 9.21
C ARG A 122 10.60 -9.71 8.86
N ARG A 123 10.45 -10.05 7.57
CA ARG A 123 9.39 -10.92 7.03
C ARG A 123 7.98 -10.37 7.26
N ILE A 124 7.86 -9.03 7.31
CA ILE A 124 6.58 -8.33 7.45
C ILE A 124 6.19 -7.77 6.10
N LEU A 125 5.01 -8.15 5.62
CA LEU A 125 4.40 -7.62 4.40
C LEU A 125 3.40 -6.53 4.76
N HIS A 126 3.34 -5.45 3.98
CA HIS A 126 2.39 -4.37 4.20
C HIS A 126 0.97 -4.76 3.76
N ARG A 127 0.83 -5.36 2.57
CA ARG A 127 -0.41 -5.92 1.97
C ARG A 127 -1.51 -4.93 1.58
N ASP A 128 -1.42 -3.69 2.00
CA ASP A 128 -2.39 -2.64 1.66
C ASP A 128 -1.68 -1.32 1.29
N LEU A 129 -0.64 -1.39 0.45
CA LEU A 129 0.04 -0.16 0.01
C LEU A 129 -0.89 0.65 -0.91
N LYS A 130 -1.11 1.90 -0.52
CA LYS A 130 -1.86 2.93 -1.25
C LYS A 130 -1.50 4.32 -0.70
N PRO A 131 -1.72 5.42 -1.44
CA PRO A 131 -1.38 6.77 -1.00
C PRO A 131 -1.95 7.16 0.36
N GLN A 132 -3.16 6.68 0.71
CA GLN A 132 -3.79 6.96 2.01
C GLN A 132 -3.03 6.36 3.20
N ASN A 133 -2.23 5.32 2.97
CA ASN A 133 -1.41 4.65 3.99
C ASN A 133 0.03 5.18 4.03
N LEU A 134 0.36 6.20 3.23
CA LEU A 134 1.66 6.87 3.24
C LEU A 134 1.49 8.26 3.84
N LEU A 135 1.86 8.42 5.11
CA LEU A 135 1.72 9.69 5.82
C LEU A 135 2.92 10.59 5.57
N ILE A 136 2.69 11.91 5.53
CA ILE A 136 3.69 12.93 5.26
C ILE A 136 3.71 13.93 6.42
N SER A 137 4.88 14.12 7.03
CA SER A 137 5.08 15.13 8.07
C SER A 137 5.23 16.54 7.47
N GLU A 138 5.06 17.58 8.30
CA GLU A 138 5.29 18.97 7.88
C GLU A 138 6.70 19.23 7.34
N VAL A 139 7.69 18.46 7.80
CA VAL A 139 9.08 18.56 7.35
C VAL A 139 9.39 17.68 6.13
N GLY A 140 8.39 17.03 5.54
CA GLY A 140 8.54 16.24 4.32
C GLY A 140 9.03 14.80 4.52
N GLU A 141 8.90 14.27 5.74
CA GLU A 141 9.19 12.85 6.01
C GLU A 141 8.00 11.99 5.61
N LEU A 142 8.24 10.91 4.86
CA LEU A 142 7.23 9.93 4.49
C LEU A 142 7.29 8.73 5.44
N LYS A 143 6.14 8.33 5.99
CA LYS A 143 6.01 7.21 6.93
C LYS A 143 4.92 6.24 6.48
N LEU A 144 5.26 4.95 6.49
CA LEU A 144 4.31 3.86 6.27
C LEU A 144 3.37 3.73 7.47
N ALA A 145 2.07 3.72 7.23
CA ALA A 145 1.02 3.53 8.22
C ALA A 145 0.15 2.32 7.88
N ASP A 146 -0.70 1.89 8.83
CA ASP A 146 -1.77 0.92 8.55
C ASP A 146 -1.28 -0.40 7.92
N PHE A 147 -0.26 -1.00 8.54
CA PHE A 147 0.27 -2.33 8.23
C PHE A 147 -0.78 -3.42 8.39
N GLY A 148 -1.68 -3.60 7.42
CA GLY A 148 -2.55 -4.76 7.26
C GLY A 148 -3.30 -5.23 8.51
N LEU A 149 -3.41 -4.42 9.57
CA LEU A 149 -3.82 -4.82 10.93
C LEU A 149 -5.23 -5.40 10.99
N ALA A 150 -6.01 -5.20 9.93
CA ALA A 150 -7.37 -5.72 9.78
C ALA A 150 -7.43 -7.07 9.07
N ARG A 151 -6.33 -7.60 8.51
CA ARG A 151 -6.30 -8.88 7.79
C ARG A 151 -5.87 -10.05 8.70
N ALA A 152 -6.42 -10.11 9.91
CA ALA A 152 -6.76 -11.41 10.45
C ALA A 152 -7.72 -12.08 9.45
N LYS A 153 -7.45 -13.33 9.07
CA LYS A 153 -8.11 -14.10 7.99
C LYS A 153 -9.66 -14.22 8.06
N SER A 154 -10.37 -13.50 8.91
CA SER A 154 -11.76 -13.79 9.32
C SER A 154 -12.80 -12.70 9.08
N ILE A 155 -12.48 -11.51 8.56
CA ILE A 155 -13.51 -10.47 8.34
C ILE A 155 -13.50 -9.96 6.89
N PRO A 156 -14.38 -10.49 6.02
CA PRO A 156 -14.66 -9.88 4.73
C PRO A 156 -15.32 -8.53 4.96
N SER A 157 -14.63 -7.45 4.58
CA SER A 157 -15.18 -6.10 4.59
C SER A 157 -16.07 -5.90 3.37
N HIS A 158 -17.33 -6.35 3.43
CA HIS A 158 -18.35 -6.12 2.39
C HIS A 158 -18.86 -4.67 2.37
N THR A 159 -17.95 -3.70 2.26
CA THR A 159 -18.28 -2.31 1.90
C THR A 159 -17.91 -2.10 0.44
N TYR A 160 -18.93 -2.06 -0.41
CA TYR A 160 -18.83 -1.93 -1.88
C TYR A 160 -17.95 -0.76 -2.37
N SER A 161 -17.66 0.26 -1.55
CA SER A 161 -16.75 1.37 -1.90
C SER A 161 -15.28 1.12 -1.55
N HIS A 162 -14.99 0.47 -0.42
CA HIS A 162 -13.61 0.20 0.00
C HIS A 162 -12.97 -0.89 -0.86
N GLU A 163 -13.74 -1.91 -1.26
CA GLU A 163 -13.21 -2.94 -2.17
C GLU A 163 -12.78 -2.32 -3.49
N VAL A 164 -13.58 -1.42 -4.08
CA VAL A 164 -13.27 -0.73 -5.34
C VAL A 164 -11.99 0.10 -5.25
N VAL A 165 -11.81 0.92 -4.21
CA VAL A 165 -10.56 1.71 -4.01
C VAL A 165 -9.36 0.81 -3.75
N THR A 166 -9.55 -0.33 -3.08
CA THR A 166 -8.46 -1.29 -2.80
C THR A 166 -8.04 -2.07 -4.05
N LEU A 167 -8.77 -1.99 -5.17
CA LEU A 167 -8.38 -2.67 -6.41
C LEU A 167 -7.24 -1.96 -7.14
N TRP A 168 -7.14 -0.63 -7.06
CA TRP A 168 -6.24 0.17 -7.91
C TRP A 168 -4.76 -0.19 -7.76
N TYR A 169 -4.38 -0.64 -6.57
CA TYR A 169 -3.01 -1.01 -6.19
C TYR A 169 -2.84 -2.53 -6.03
N ARG A 170 -3.85 -3.33 -6.42
CA ARG A 170 -3.79 -4.79 -6.31
C ARG A 170 -3.04 -5.38 -7.51
N PRO A 171 -2.07 -6.28 -7.30
CA PRO A 171 -1.30 -6.87 -8.39
C PRO A 171 -2.14 -7.87 -9.21
N PRO A 172 -1.75 -8.11 -10.48
CA PRO A 172 -2.50 -8.95 -11.41
C PRO A 172 -2.58 -10.41 -10.95
N ASP A 173 -1.57 -10.96 -10.30
CA ASP A 173 -1.59 -12.34 -9.80
C ASP A 173 -2.67 -12.54 -8.72
N ILE A 174 -2.77 -11.60 -7.77
CA ILE A 174 -3.81 -11.62 -6.74
C ILE A 174 -5.20 -11.41 -7.35
N LEU A 175 -5.34 -10.54 -8.35
CA LEU A 175 -6.60 -10.36 -9.09
C LEU A 175 -6.99 -11.63 -9.88
N LEU A 176 -6.00 -12.36 -10.39
CA LEU A 176 -6.17 -13.63 -11.10
C LEU A 176 -6.43 -14.82 -10.15
N GLY A 177 -6.38 -14.61 -8.83
CA GLY A 177 -6.72 -15.62 -7.82
C GLY A 177 -5.52 -16.31 -7.17
N SER A 178 -4.30 -15.76 -7.30
CA SER A 178 -3.14 -16.21 -6.52
C SER A 178 -3.40 -16.08 -5.02
N THR A 179 -3.03 -17.12 -4.28
CA THR A 179 -3.03 -17.12 -2.80
C THR A 179 -1.64 -16.94 -2.21
N GLN A 180 -0.62 -16.81 -3.06
CA GLN A 180 0.77 -16.65 -2.65
C GLN A 180 1.05 -15.18 -2.35
N TYR A 181 1.21 -14.87 -1.06
CA TYR A 181 1.63 -13.53 -0.64
C TYR A 181 3.15 -13.48 -0.53
N SER A 182 3.77 -12.59 -1.28
CA SER A 182 5.21 -12.33 -1.23
C SER A 182 5.51 -10.83 -1.17
N THR A 183 6.78 -10.46 -1.07
CA THR A 183 7.24 -9.06 -1.14
C THR A 183 6.88 -8.40 -2.47
N SER A 184 6.68 -9.18 -3.54
CA SER A 184 6.26 -8.68 -4.86
C SER A 184 4.93 -7.93 -4.83
N LEU A 185 4.01 -8.30 -3.92
CA LEU A 185 2.73 -7.62 -3.76
C LEU A 185 2.93 -6.15 -3.38
N ASP A 186 3.77 -5.91 -2.39
CA ASP A 186 4.07 -4.55 -1.96
C ASP A 186 4.82 -3.78 -3.06
N MET A 187 5.74 -4.45 -3.78
CA MET A 187 6.50 -3.83 -4.88
C MET A 187 5.61 -3.40 -6.06
N TRP A 188 4.53 -4.14 -6.34
CA TRP A 188 3.53 -3.69 -7.31
C TRP A 188 2.85 -2.39 -6.87
N GLY A 189 2.42 -2.34 -5.59
CA GLY A 189 1.86 -1.13 -5.00
C GLY A 189 2.80 0.07 -5.09
N VAL A 190 4.11 -0.14 -4.84
CA VAL A 190 5.15 0.88 -5.03
C VAL A 190 5.16 1.40 -6.47
N GLY A 191 5.10 0.53 -7.48
CA GLY A 191 5.09 0.92 -8.89
C GLY A 191 3.87 1.78 -9.26
N CYS A 192 2.68 1.41 -8.78
CA CYS A 192 1.47 2.20 -8.95
C CYS A 192 1.57 3.58 -8.29
N ILE A 193 2.04 3.63 -7.03
CA ILE A 193 2.21 4.89 -6.28
C ILE A 193 3.27 5.78 -6.94
N PHE A 194 4.37 5.21 -7.42
CA PHE A 194 5.41 5.96 -8.11
C PHE A 194 4.89 6.64 -9.37
N THR A 195 4.15 5.91 -10.20
CA THR A 195 3.56 6.46 -11.43
C THR A 195 2.53 7.55 -11.10
N GLU A 196 1.72 7.34 -10.06
CA GLU A 196 0.74 8.32 -9.60
C GLU A 196 1.39 9.59 -9.02
N MET A 197 2.53 9.48 -8.33
CA MET A 197 3.32 10.65 -7.92
C MET A 197 3.85 11.45 -9.12
N ILE A 198 4.14 10.79 -10.25
CA ILE A 198 4.62 11.46 -11.47
C ILE A 198 3.47 12.15 -12.22
N SER A 199 2.32 11.49 -12.33
CA SER A 199 1.21 11.96 -13.17
C SER A 199 0.15 12.77 -12.43
N GLY A 200 0.07 12.61 -11.10
CA GLY A 200 -1.04 13.09 -10.28
C GLY A 200 -2.33 12.29 -10.42
N GLN A 201 -2.28 11.15 -11.14
CA GLN A 201 -3.45 10.33 -11.47
C GLN A 201 -3.19 8.86 -11.17
N ALA A 202 -4.20 8.18 -10.63
CA ALA A 202 -4.12 6.75 -10.34
C ALA A 202 -3.75 5.95 -11.61
N THR A 203 -2.79 5.03 -11.46
CA THR A 203 -2.21 4.30 -12.60
C THR A 203 -3.22 3.38 -13.27
N PHE A 204 -4.00 2.64 -12.47
CA PHE A 204 -4.98 1.67 -12.94
C PHE A 204 -6.30 1.86 -12.18
N PRO A 205 -7.14 2.84 -12.56
CA PRO A 205 -8.38 3.13 -11.85
C PRO A 205 -9.51 2.21 -12.34
N GLY A 206 -9.53 0.97 -11.85
CA GLY A 206 -10.66 0.05 -12.02
C GLY A 206 -11.87 0.49 -11.19
N MET A 207 -13.04 0.54 -11.82
CA MET A 207 -14.25 1.15 -11.28
C MET A 207 -15.32 0.13 -10.92
N LYS A 208 -15.22 -1.10 -11.44
CA LYS A 208 -16.28 -2.11 -11.33
C LYS A 208 -15.88 -3.30 -10.46
N ASP A 209 -14.94 -4.11 -10.94
CA ASP A 209 -14.56 -5.37 -10.35
C ASP A 209 -13.11 -5.72 -10.70
N ALA A 210 -12.67 -6.91 -10.27
CA ALA A 210 -11.32 -7.39 -10.53
C ALA A 210 -11.01 -7.55 -12.03
N TYR A 211 -12.02 -7.85 -12.88
CA TYR A 211 -11.82 -7.97 -14.32
C TYR A 211 -11.61 -6.61 -14.97
N ASP A 212 -12.40 -5.60 -14.59
CA ASP A 212 -12.17 -4.22 -15.04
C ASP A 212 -10.79 -3.70 -14.63
N GLN A 213 -10.34 -4.03 -13.41
CA GLN A 213 -8.98 -3.71 -12.95
C GLN A 213 -7.90 -4.39 -13.82
N LEU A 214 -8.04 -5.69 -14.10
CA LEU A 214 -7.13 -6.44 -14.96
C LEU A 214 -7.10 -5.85 -16.38
N ASP A 215 -8.24 -5.48 -16.94
CA ASP A 215 -8.33 -4.82 -18.25
C ASP A 215 -7.55 -3.50 -18.28
N LYS A 216 -7.59 -2.70 -17.22
CA LYS A 216 -6.79 -1.45 -17.12
C LYS A 216 -5.31 -1.75 -17.08
N ILE A 217 -4.90 -2.77 -16.33
CA ILE A 217 -3.50 -3.20 -16.23
C ILE A 217 -3.00 -3.67 -17.60
N PHE A 218 -3.73 -4.59 -18.25
CA PHE A 218 -3.31 -5.20 -19.51
C PHE A 218 -3.35 -4.22 -20.69
N LYS A 219 -4.19 -3.18 -20.65
CA LYS A 219 -4.13 -2.11 -21.66
C LYS A 219 -2.80 -1.35 -21.68
N VAL A 220 -2.11 -1.28 -20.54
CA VAL A 220 -0.82 -0.58 -20.40
C VAL A 220 0.35 -1.54 -20.49
N LEU A 221 0.24 -2.69 -19.80
CA LEU A 221 1.32 -3.68 -19.65
C LEU A 221 1.21 -4.88 -20.60
N GLY A 222 0.22 -4.90 -21.48
CA GLY A 222 -0.08 -6.01 -22.36
C GLY A 222 -0.83 -7.14 -21.67
N THR A 223 -1.53 -7.97 -22.47
CA THR A 223 -2.18 -9.17 -21.96
C THR A 223 -1.11 -10.25 -21.76
N PRO A 224 -0.94 -10.82 -20.55
CA PRO A 224 0.08 -11.82 -20.31
C PRO A 224 -0.27 -13.14 -20.99
N GLU A 225 0.73 -13.70 -21.67
CA GLU A 225 0.74 -15.03 -22.26
C GLU A 225 1.81 -15.89 -21.59
N GLU A 226 1.77 -17.20 -21.78
CA GLU A 226 2.77 -18.15 -21.22
C GLU A 226 4.22 -17.80 -21.57
N GLN A 227 4.44 -17.12 -22.69
CA GLN A 227 5.77 -16.66 -23.12
C GLN A 227 6.26 -15.47 -22.29
N THR A 228 5.36 -14.57 -21.89
CA THR A 228 5.67 -13.37 -21.10
C THR A 228 5.57 -13.60 -19.60
N TRP A 229 4.74 -14.56 -19.19
CA TRP A 229 4.51 -14.95 -17.81
C TRP A 229 4.18 -16.44 -17.75
N GLU A 230 5.22 -17.25 -17.50
CA GLU A 230 5.09 -18.69 -17.38
C GLU A 230 4.09 -19.07 -16.29
N GLY A 231 3.13 -19.93 -16.62
CA GLY A 231 2.11 -20.44 -15.71
C GLY A 231 0.90 -19.52 -15.52
N VAL A 232 0.81 -18.38 -16.22
CA VAL A 232 -0.32 -17.45 -16.08
C VAL A 232 -1.66 -18.11 -16.40
N THR A 233 -1.71 -19.09 -17.31
CA THR A 233 -2.94 -19.81 -17.66
C THR A 233 -3.44 -20.76 -16.57
N ARG A 234 -2.64 -20.98 -15.52
CA ARG A 234 -3.00 -21.83 -14.37
C ARG A 234 -3.75 -21.07 -13.29
N PHE A 235 -3.82 -19.73 -13.36
CA PHE A 235 -4.55 -18.97 -12.37
C PHE A 235 -6.07 -19.18 -12.48
N PRO A 236 -6.80 -19.28 -11.35
CA PRO A 236 -8.24 -19.58 -11.35
C PRO A 236 -9.11 -18.63 -12.17
N HIS A 237 -8.71 -17.35 -12.27
CA HIS A 237 -9.49 -16.31 -12.95
C HIS A 237 -8.85 -15.86 -14.26
N TYR A 238 -7.88 -16.61 -14.80
CA TYR A 238 -7.32 -16.32 -16.11
C TYR A 238 -8.31 -16.67 -17.22
N ASN A 239 -8.73 -15.65 -17.98
CA ASN A 239 -9.65 -15.82 -19.10
C ASN A 239 -8.92 -15.74 -20.45
N ARG A 240 -8.96 -16.84 -21.22
CA ARG A 240 -8.34 -16.94 -22.56
C ARG A 240 -9.12 -16.19 -23.66
N THR A 241 -10.36 -15.79 -23.40
CA THR A 241 -11.19 -15.05 -24.39
C THR A 241 -11.17 -13.54 -24.18
N SER A 242 -10.37 -13.04 -23.22
CA SER A 242 -10.21 -11.61 -22.98
C SER A 242 -9.56 -10.90 -24.17
N SER A 243 -9.77 -9.60 -24.26
CA SER A 243 -9.10 -8.77 -25.27
C SER A 243 -7.58 -8.90 -25.15
N ILE A 244 -6.91 -9.20 -26.27
CA ILE A 244 -5.46 -9.26 -26.35
C ILE A 244 -4.94 -7.85 -26.61
N PHE A 245 -4.21 -7.30 -25.66
CA PHE A 245 -3.51 -6.03 -25.80
C PHE A 245 -2.03 -6.33 -26.06
N ASN A 246 -1.56 -6.03 -27.26
CA ASN A 246 -0.14 -6.10 -27.60
C ASN A 246 0.51 -4.75 -27.28
N ILE A 247 1.61 -4.73 -26.52
CA ILE A 247 2.40 -3.51 -26.36
C ILE A 247 3.44 -3.44 -27.47
N PRO A 248 3.45 -2.39 -28.30
CA PRO A 248 4.62 -2.08 -29.11
C PRO A 248 5.69 -1.45 -28.21
N GLY A 249 6.70 -2.24 -27.80
CA GLY A 249 8.01 -1.69 -27.46
C GLY A 249 8.28 -1.18 -26.04
N LEU A 250 7.82 -1.87 -24.99
CA LEU A 250 8.52 -1.76 -23.69
C LEU A 250 9.77 -2.63 -23.75
N LYS A 251 10.87 -2.10 -24.31
CA LYS A 251 12.20 -2.69 -24.05
C LYS A 251 12.40 -2.59 -22.53
N LEU A 252 12.39 -3.73 -21.85
CA LEU A 252 12.90 -3.85 -20.49
C LEU A 252 14.20 -3.06 -20.42
N LEU A 253 14.34 -2.19 -19.42
CA LEU A 253 15.62 -1.51 -19.18
C LEU A 253 16.70 -2.59 -19.20
N PRO A 254 17.77 -2.41 -19.99
CA PRO A 254 18.76 -3.45 -20.13
C PRO A 254 19.37 -3.77 -18.77
N GLU A 255 19.64 -5.05 -18.53
CA GLU A 255 20.32 -5.51 -17.32
C GLU A 255 21.63 -4.74 -17.11
N GLU A 256 22.06 -4.57 -15.85
CA GLU A 256 23.21 -3.72 -15.47
C GLU A 256 24.49 -4.01 -16.28
N ASP A 257 24.62 -5.22 -16.83
CA ASP A 257 25.76 -5.64 -17.66
C ASP A 257 25.89 -4.88 -19.00
N GLU A 258 24.80 -4.37 -19.60
CA GLU A 258 24.92 -3.62 -20.86
C GLU A 258 25.42 -2.17 -20.66
N MET A 259 25.22 -1.59 -19.47
CA MET A 259 25.71 -0.22 -19.19
C MET A 259 27.24 -0.17 -19.06
N VAL A 260 27.86 -1.27 -18.64
CA VAL A 260 29.33 -1.37 -18.53
C VAL A 260 30.00 -1.54 -19.90
N SER A 261 29.29 -2.11 -20.89
CA SER A 261 29.84 -2.30 -22.24
C SER A 261 29.93 -0.98 -23.05
N SER A 262 28.99 -0.07 -22.82
CA SER A 262 28.86 1.19 -23.59
C SER A 262 29.86 2.28 -23.19
N SER A 263 30.57 2.12 -22.07
CA SER A 263 31.59 3.07 -21.58
C SER A 263 33.02 2.74 -22.02
N SER A 264 33.23 1.65 -22.78
CA SER A 264 34.56 1.21 -23.21
C SER A 264 35.03 1.75 -24.57
N HIS A 265 34.22 2.54 -25.29
CA HIS A 265 34.54 3.01 -26.64
C HIS A 265 34.53 4.54 -26.76
N ARG A 266 35.33 5.23 -25.95
CA ARG A 266 35.76 6.62 -26.22
C ARG A 266 36.91 7.07 -25.30
N ALA A 267 38.12 6.58 -25.55
CA ALA A 267 39.36 7.25 -25.14
C ALA A 267 40.59 6.63 -25.81
N SER A 268 40.80 6.91 -27.10
CA SER A 268 42.13 6.81 -27.71
C SER A 268 42.63 8.22 -28.00
N GLY A 269 43.49 8.75 -27.12
CA GLY A 269 43.97 10.13 -27.25
C GLY A 269 44.90 10.61 -26.14
N ARG A 270 46.08 9.99 -26.05
CA ARG A 270 47.38 10.52 -25.57
C ARG A 270 47.52 11.34 -24.27
N SER A 271 48.48 10.83 -23.50
CA SER A 271 49.58 11.52 -22.78
C SER A 271 49.47 11.64 -21.26
N GLY A 272 50.37 10.87 -20.62
CA GLY A 272 51.12 11.14 -19.39
C GLY A 272 50.57 12.11 -18.36
N ILE A 273 50.41 11.63 -17.13
CA ILE A 273 51.41 11.82 -16.07
C ILE A 273 51.15 10.79 -14.97
N ARG A 274 52.25 10.17 -14.56
CA ARG A 274 52.36 9.16 -13.52
C ARG A 274 52.55 9.91 -12.20
N THR A 275 51.62 9.78 -11.26
CA THR A 275 51.93 10.08 -9.85
C THR A 275 51.23 9.07 -8.95
N THR A 276 52.07 8.23 -8.35
CA THR A 276 51.81 7.38 -7.19
C THR A 276 51.39 8.19 -5.98
N LEU A 277 50.44 7.68 -5.18
CA LEU A 277 50.58 7.60 -3.73
C LEU A 277 49.55 6.61 -3.15
N LYS A 278 50.09 5.56 -2.52
CA LYS A 278 49.44 4.73 -1.51
C LYS A 278 49.34 5.55 -0.21
N VAL A 279 48.19 5.59 0.44
CA VAL A 279 47.84 4.91 1.73
C VAL A 279 46.32 4.88 1.80
#